data_AF-A0A5B6X4S8-F1
#
_entry.id   AF-A0A5B6X4S8-F1
#
_cell.length_a   1.000
_cell.length_b   1.000
_cell.length_c   1.000
_cell.angle_alpha   90.00
_cell.angle_beta   90.00
_cell.angle_gamma   90.00
#
_symmetry.space_group_name_H-M   'P 1'
#
loop_
_entity.id
_entity.type
_entity.pdbx_description
1 polymer ?
#
loop_
_entity_poly.entity_id
_entity_poly.type
_entity_poly.pdbx_seq_one_letter_code
_entity_poly.pdbx_strand_id
1 'polypeptide(L)'
;MVVVHCHASSPYLRDPHHTALHYLLRRAPPSPPIIYATSPQPLSSSSPSAASTRRTLLVSIATTSLSSLILSPPSKSATNTEFFDLPNSGGVKALDLRAGTGATPVDGDQVAIHYYGRLAAKQGWRFDSTYDHKDSTGEPIPFVFTLGSGKVISGIESAVRSMLVGGTRRVIIPPSQGYQNTSQEPIPPNFFDRQRLFTTIFNPTRLANGEGSTLELGLTKDANITNPQRFHVSGSLMLAFVNLKKISVIQLLLNMCSAKEVPAIFAFGDSLYEVGNNFYLDTLAKPTLPNEEELGFTNYTPPYLSPQTTGDVILKGVNYASSGSGIFNSTGSKFGDHICMDEQINNFAKSRQDIVSKIGAAAARKLLRDALYFIAIGANDIILLSSNVSSSHVEKIKYLDNMISKFKSQLMRVYNLDARKIAVTSAAPLGCIPFERDKFSIDDCVPHVNELAKSYNVRLKILLSELTKHLAGSIFIYMNSYTTLEDVLQNYKSYGFMNADSACCRVYGKHGGKLPCIFYARVCPNRTQYVFWDAYHPTEKANFILAKHALDGSRQYISPINIRQLANS
;
A
#
# COMPACT_ATOMS: atom_id res chain seq x y z
N MET A 1 12.65 -15.77 52.27
CA MET A 1 11.45 -16.62 52.25
C MET A 1 10.59 -16.10 51.11
N VAL A 2 10.48 -16.69 49.92
CA VAL A 2 10.58 -18.09 49.47
C VAL A 2 11.60 -18.19 48.34
N VAL A 3 12.40 -19.27 48.41
CA VAL A 3 13.40 -19.75 47.47
C VAL A 3 12.72 -20.78 46.57
N VAL A 4 12.99 -20.75 45.26
CA VAL A 4 12.98 -21.98 44.43
C VAL A 4 14.14 -21.90 43.42
N HIS A 5 15.10 -22.80 43.59
CA HIS A 5 16.17 -23.16 42.66
C HIS A 5 15.77 -24.40 41.85
N CYS A 6 16.37 -24.57 40.66
CA CYS A 6 17.12 -25.75 40.17
C CYS A 6 17.08 -25.79 38.62
N HIS A 7 18.17 -25.52 37.89
CA HIS A 7 19.43 -26.25 37.61
C HIS A 7 19.40 -27.06 36.30
N ALA A 8 20.46 -26.85 35.52
CA ALA A 8 20.76 -27.44 34.22
C ALA A 8 21.33 -28.87 34.31
N SER A 9 21.24 -29.62 33.20
CA SER A 9 22.22 -30.67 32.85
C SER A 9 22.22 -30.99 31.34
N SER A 10 23.41 -30.99 30.77
CA SER A 10 23.90 -31.76 29.60
C SER A 10 24.87 -32.83 30.19
N PRO A 11 25.48 -33.83 29.49
CA PRO A 11 25.75 -33.93 28.04
C PRO A 11 25.77 -35.36 27.40
N TYR A 12 26.10 -35.37 26.10
CA TYR A 12 27.01 -36.30 25.37
C TYR A 12 26.51 -37.28 24.26
N LEU A 13 27.12 -37.09 23.06
CA LEU A 13 27.78 -38.04 22.13
C LEU A 13 26.98 -38.99 21.19
N ARG A 14 27.04 -38.74 19.86
CA ARG A 14 27.80 -39.52 18.82
C ARG A 14 27.29 -39.29 17.37
N ASP A 15 28.24 -38.99 16.48
CA ASP A 15 28.28 -39.29 15.02
C ASP A 15 28.95 -40.70 14.84
N PRO A 16 29.24 -41.33 13.66
CA PRO A 16 29.15 -40.88 12.25
C PRO A 16 28.70 -41.94 11.18
N HIS A 17 28.52 -41.51 9.91
CA HIS A 17 29.23 -42.01 8.69
C HIS A 17 28.45 -41.97 7.34
N HIS A 18 29.15 -41.42 6.32
CA HIS A 18 29.31 -41.84 4.89
C HIS A 18 28.08 -41.94 3.95
N THR A 19 28.12 -41.75 2.62
CA THR A 19 29.17 -41.65 1.58
C THR A 19 28.63 -40.92 0.33
N ALA A 20 29.54 -40.48 -0.53
CA ALA A 20 29.38 -39.80 -1.82
C ALA A 20 28.71 -40.62 -2.95
N LEU A 21 28.25 -39.95 -4.02
CA LEU A 21 28.53 -40.36 -5.41
C LEU A 21 28.20 -39.28 -6.46
N HIS A 22 28.91 -39.42 -7.59
CA HIS A 22 29.26 -38.49 -8.67
C HIS A 22 28.26 -38.45 -9.86
N TYR A 23 28.47 -37.45 -10.74
CA TYR A 23 28.32 -37.48 -12.22
C TYR A 23 26.86 -37.42 -12.75
N LEU A 24 26.44 -36.70 -13.82
CA LEU A 24 27.07 -36.29 -15.09
C LEU A 24 26.33 -35.09 -15.75
N LEU A 25 27.11 -34.41 -16.58
CA LEU A 25 26.79 -33.42 -17.60
C LEU A 25 25.61 -33.77 -18.53
N ARG A 26 24.86 -32.75 -18.98
CA ARG A 26 24.41 -32.65 -20.38
C ARG A 26 24.21 -31.20 -20.83
N ARG A 27 24.77 -30.91 -22.00
CA ARG A 27 24.82 -29.62 -22.71
C ARG A 27 23.46 -29.31 -23.38
N ALA A 28 23.14 -28.02 -23.47
CA ALA A 28 22.06 -27.47 -24.29
C ALA A 28 22.54 -27.18 -25.74
N PRO A 29 21.64 -27.19 -26.73
CA PRO A 29 21.90 -26.62 -28.06
C PRO A 29 21.35 -25.18 -28.20
N PRO A 30 21.85 -24.41 -29.19
CA PRO A 30 21.69 -22.95 -29.27
C PRO A 30 20.48 -22.49 -30.10
N SER A 31 20.03 -21.25 -29.86
CA SER A 31 19.07 -20.50 -30.66
C SER A 31 19.74 -19.68 -31.80
N PRO A 32 19.04 -19.42 -32.93
CA PRO A 32 19.51 -18.54 -34.00
C PRO A 32 19.06 -17.07 -33.82
N PRO A 33 19.65 -16.11 -34.58
CA PRO A 33 19.76 -14.71 -34.19
C PRO A 33 18.63 -13.79 -34.69
N ILE A 34 18.47 -12.67 -33.99
CA ILE A 34 17.60 -11.53 -34.36
C ILE A 34 18.42 -10.49 -35.13
N ILE A 35 17.89 -10.08 -36.28
CA ILE A 35 18.41 -9.00 -37.13
C ILE A 35 17.86 -7.65 -36.61
N TYR A 36 18.77 -6.69 -36.41
CA TYR A 36 18.45 -5.28 -36.13
C TYR A 36 18.08 -4.54 -37.42
N ALA A 37 17.03 -3.73 -37.35
CA ALA A 37 16.78 -2.66 -38.31
C ALA A 37 16.52 -1.35 -37.56
N THR A 38 17.11 -0.31 -38.14
CA THR A 38 17.46 1.01 -37.60
C THR A 38 16.32 2.01 -37.61
N SER A 39 16.41 2.98 -36.69
CA SER A 39 15.71 4.28 -36.66
C SER A 39 15.96 5.10 -37.94
N PRO A 40 15.10 6.07 -38.31
CA PRO A 40 15.33 7.43 -37.82
C PRO A 40 14.07 8.28 -37.50
N GLN A 41 14.24 9.20 -36.55
CA GLN A 41 13.45 10.41 -36.28
C GLN A 41 13.72 11.52 -37.34
N PRO A 42 13.22 12.77 -37.19
CA PRO A 42 11.86 13.26 -36.93
C PRO A 42 11.53 14.42 -37.92
N LEU A 43 10.34 15.05 -37.84
CA LEU A 43 10.16 16.46 -38.24
C LEU A 43 8.82 17.05 -37.76
N SER A 44 8.81 18.37 -37.77
CA SER A 44 8.14 19.30 -36.88
C SER A 44 6.84 19.93 -37.41
N SER A 45 6.07 20.47 -36.46
CA SER A 45 5.37 21.76 -36.44
C SER A 45 4.20 22.08 -37.39
N SER A 46 3.15 22.61 -36.75
CA SER A 46 2.41 23.85 -37.06
C SER A 46 0.93 23.72 -37.43
N SER A 47 0.09 24.26 -36.53
CA SER A 47 -1.21 24.91 -36.78
C SER A 47 -0.97 26.31 -37.41
N PRO A 48 -1.97 27.12 -37.89
CA PRO A 48 -3.33 27.28 -37.33
C PRO A 48 -4.46 27.64 -38.33
N SER A 49 -5.69 27.74 -37.79
CA SER A 49 -6.57 28.93 -37.85
C SER A 49 -8.05 28.65 -38.15
N ALA A 50 -8.85 29.53 -37.54
CA ALA A 50 -10.30 29.55 -37.41
C ALA A 50 -11.03 29.96 -38.70
N ALA A 51 -12.34 29.68 -38.77
CA ALA A 51 -13.34 30.72 -39.00
C ALA A 51 -14.77 30.24 -38.68
N SER A 52 -15.52 31.19 -38.14
CA SER A 52 -16.92 31.16 -37.73
C SER A 52 -17.83 31.59 -38.88
N THR A 53 -19.10 31.14 -38.90
CA THR A 53 -20.21 32.02 -39.33
C THR A 53 -21.56 31.60 -38.74
N ARG A 54 -22.26 32.60 -38.18
CA ARG A 54 -23.67 32.61 -37.73
C ARG A 54 -24.63 32.84 -38.91
N ARG A 55 -25.86 32.32 -38.81
CA ARG A 55 -27.14 33.02 -39.09
C ARG A 55 -28.32 32.12 -38.63
N THR A 56 -29.07 32.44 -37.57
CA THR A 56 -30.18 33.40 -37.40
C THR A 56 -31.56 32.83 -37.79
N LEU A 57 -32.33 32.51 -36.73
CA LEU A 57 -33.77 32.78 -36.46
C LEU A 57 -34.88 32.18 -37.34
N LEU A 58 -35.89 31.57 -36.71
CA LEU A 58 -37.28 32.07 -36.70
C LEU A 58 -38.14 31.38 -35.62
N VAL A 59 -39.07 32.17 -35.09
CA VAL A 59 -39.99 31.93 -33.96
C VAL A 59 -41.34 31.45 -34.49
N SER A 60 -42.07 30.62 -33.73
CA SER A 60 -43.54 30.60 -33.75
C SER A 60 -44.10 30.13 -32.40
N ILE A 61 -45.17 30.81 -32.00
CA ILE A 61 -45.86 30.82 -30.70
C ILE A 61 -47.18 30.03 -30.82
N ALA A 62 -47.73 29.65 -29.65
CA ALA A 62 -49.13 29.29 -29.33
C ALA A 62 -49.40 27.77 -29.22
N THR A 63 -50.16 27.23 -28.25
CA THR A 63 -50.91 27.78 -27.10
C THR A 63 -51.27 26.62 -26.15
N THR A 64 -51.63 26.99 -24.94
CA THR A 64 -52.04 26.23 -23.74
C THR A 64 -53.13 25.17 -23.88
N SER A 65 -53.02 24.11 -23.08
CA SER A 65 -54.15 23.50 -22.37
C SER A 65 -53.69 22.94 -21.01
N LEU A 66 -54.04 23.64 -19.92
CA LEU A 66 -54.00 23.10 -18.56
C LEU A 66 -55.09 22.05 -18.42
N SER A 67 -54.74 20.89 -17.86
CA SER A 67 -55.68 20.04 -17.14
C SER A 67 -54.99 19.49 -15.90
N SER A 68 -55.76 19.57 -14.82
CA SER A 68 -55.44 19.44 -13.41
C SER A 68 -54.89 18.08 -12.97
N LEU A 69 -53.86 18.17 -12.12
CA LEU A 69 -53.55 17.36 -10.93
C LEU A 69 -54.36 16.07 -10.72
N ILE A 70 -53.67 14.92 -10.83
CA ILE A 70 -53.68 13.91 -9.78
C ILE A 70 -52.21 13.67 -9.42
N LEU A 71 -51.75 14.34 -8.35
CA LEU A 71 -50.44 14.10 -7.77
C LEU A 71 -50.53 12.81 -6.95
N SER A 72 -50.32 11.66 -7.60
CA SER A 72 -49.95 10.46 -6.85
C SER A 72 -48.63 10.76 -6.14
N PRO A 73 -48.50 10.52 -4.82
CA PRO A 73 -47.20 10.65 -4.18
C PRO A 73 -46.24 9.70 -4.92
N PRO A 74 -44.99 10.10 -5.21
CA PRO A 74 -44.02 9.15 -5.73
C PRO A 74 -43.93 8.04 -4.68
N SER A 75 -44.31 6.82 -5.08
CA SER A 75 -44.11 5.67 -4.23
C SER A 75 -42.62 5.68 -3.88
N LYS A 76 -42.31 5.82 -2.60
CA LYS A 76 -40.96 5.54 -2.11
C LYS A 76 -40.59 4.18 -2.67
N SER A 77 -39.69 4.14 -3.66
CA SER A 77 -39.00 2.91 -4.02
C SER A 77 -38.38 2.45 -2.72
N ALA A 78 -38.97 1.41 -2.12
CA ALA A 78 -38.43 0.79 -0.93
C ALA A 78 -37.03 0.32 -1.32
N THR A 79 -36.01 1.05 -0.88
CA THR A 79 -34.64 0.55 -0.87
C THR A 79 -34.67 -0.61 0.11
N ASN A 80 -34.87 -1.83 -0.40
CA ASN A 80 -34.68 -3.03 0.39
C ASN A 80 -33.25 -2.99 0.90
N THR A 81 -33.08 -2.87 2.22
CA THR A 81 -31.77 -2.86 2.88
C THR A 81 -31.30 -4.26 3.23
N GLU A 82 -32.07 -5.29 2.88
CA GLU A 82 -31.81 -6.68 3.22
C GLU A 82 -31.66 -7.56 1.98
N PHE A 83 -30.77 -8.55 2.07
CA PHE A 83 -30.59 -9.56 1.03
C PHE A 83 -31.82 -10.46 0.96
N PHE A 84 -32.27 -10.77 -0.26
CA PHE A 84 -33.32 -11.74 -0.54
C PHE A 84 -32.78 -12.93 -1.33
N ASP A 85 -33.37 -14.11 -1.15
CA ASP A 85 -33.02 -15.30 -1.91
C ASP A 85 -33.56 -15.19 -3.35
N LEU A 86 -32.71 -15.42 -4.34
CA LEU A 86 -33.15 -15.50 -5.73
C LEU A 86 -33.84 -16.86 -5.97
N PRO A 87 -35.12 -16.87 -6.42
CA PRO A 87 -35.82 -18.12 -6.69
C PRO A 87 -35.08 -18.99 -7.70
N ASN A 88 -35.05 -20.31 -7.46
CA ASN A 88 -34.44 -21.30 -8.35
C ASN A 88 -32.95 -21.07 -8.67
N SER A 89 -32.23 -20.32 -7.84
CA SER A 89 -30.81 -19.96 -8.07
C SER A 89 -29.80 -20.88 -7.38
N GLY A 90 -30.26 -21.92 -6.67
CA GLY A 90 -29.37 -22.77 -5.88
C GLY A 90 -28.74 -22.08 -4.66
N GLY A 91 -29.40 -21.03 -4.14
CA GLY A 91 -29.02 -20.34 -2.89
C GLY A 91 -28.28 -19.01 -3.09
N VAL A 92 -28.34 -18.41 -4.29
CA VAL A 92 -27.80 -17.07 -4.51
C VAL A 92 -28.68 -16.03 -3.83
N LYS A 93 -28.06 -15.14 -3.06
CA LYS A 93 -28.75 -14.01 -2.44
C LYS A 93 -28.43 -12.71 -3.16
N ALA A 94 -29.41 -11.83 -3.28
CA ALA A 94 -29.29 -10.55 -3.95
C ALA A 94 -29.74 -9.40 -3.05
N LEU A 95 -29.09 -8.25 -3.22
CA LEU A 95 -29.48 -6.97 -2.65
C LEU A 95 -29.45 -5.94 -3.79
N ASP A 96 -30.62 -5.45 -4.17
CA ASP A 96 -30.74 -4.40 -5.18
C ASP A 96 -30.35 -3.05 -4.60
N LEU A 97 -29.16 -2.58 -4.96
CA LEU A 97 -28.67 -1.26 -4.57
C LEU A 97 -29.34 -0.17 -5.42
N ARG A 98 -29.62 -0.49 -6.69
CA ARG A 98 -30.39 0.33 -7.61
C ARG A 98 -31.17 -0.59 -8.55
N ALA A 99 -32.50 -0.52 -8.53
CA ALA A 99 -33.32 -1.21 -9.51
C ALA A 99 -33.07 -0.61 -10.91
N GLY A 100 -32.89 -1.48 -11.90
CA GLY A 100 -32.83 -1.06 -13.31
C GLY A 100 -34.22 -0.69 -13.83
N THR A 101 -34.26 0.01 -14.96
CA THR A 101 -35.51 0.42 -15.62
C THR A 101 -35.67 -0.13 -17.03
N GLY A 102 -34.63 -0.77 -17.58
CA GLY A 102 -34.69 -1.40 -18.90
C GLY A 102 -35.09 -2.88 -18.85
N ALA A 103 -35.00 -3.57 -19.99
CA ALA A 103 -35.49 -4.94 -20.15
C ALA A 103 -34.83 -5.97 -19.20
N THR A 104 -35.58 -7.02 -18.86
CA THR A 104 -35.03 -8.23 -18.24
C THR A 104 -34.35 -9.08 -19.32
N PRO A 105 -33.08 -9.50 -19.13
CA PRO A 105 -32.38 -10.29 -20.13
C PRO A 105 -32.90 -11.73 -20.12
N VAL A 106 -32.92 -12.36 -21.29
CA VAL A 106 -33.30 -13.77 -21.48
C VAL A 106 -32.13 -14.59 -22.01
N ASP A 107 -32.24 -15.91 -21.93
CA ASP A 107 -31.18 -16.80 -22.42
C ASP A 107 -30.95 -16.58 -23.93
N GLY A 108 -29.69 -16.44 -24.33
CA GLY A 108 -29.28 -16.05 -25.67
C GLY A 108 -28.90 -14.58 -25.83
N ASP A 109 -29.31 -13.69 -24.91
CA ASP A 109 -28.93 -12.28 -24.95
C ASP A 109 -27.43 -12.09 -24.70
N GLN A 110 -26.83 -11.13 -25.41
CA GLN A 110 -25.50 -10.62 -25.06
C GLN A 110 -25.64 -9.55 -23.97
N VAL A 111 -24.98 -9.78 -22.84
CA VAL A 111 -25.05 -8.90 -21.68
C VAL A 111 -23.67 -8.35 -21.35
N ALA A 112 -23.61 -7.04 -21.07
CA ALA A 112 -22.44 -6.36 -20.56
C ALA A 112 -22.66 -5.98 -19.09
N ILE A 113 -21.72 -6.39 -18.23
CA ILE A 113 -21.71 -6.01 -16.82
C ILE A 113 -20.35 -5.47 -16.42
N HIS A 114 -20.34 -4.43 -15.59
CA HIS A 114 -19.21 -4.20 -14.73
C HIS A 114 -19.39 -4.99 -13.45
N TYR A 115 -18.33 -5.67 -13.02
CA TYR A 115 -18.34 -6.36 -11.74
C TYR A 115 -17.11 -6.03 -10.92
N TYR A 116 -17.32 -6.19 -9.62
CA TYR A 116 -16.29 -6.18 -8.62
C TYR A 116 -16.44 -7.43 -7.77
N GLY A 117 -15.50 -8.37 -7.91
CA GLY A 117 -15.62 -9.72 -7.34
C GLY A 117 -14.71 -9.97 -6.16
N ARG A 118 -15.27 -10.51 -5.08
CA ARG A 118 -14.55 -10.91 -3.87
C ARG A 118 -14.88 -12.34 -3.43
N LEU A 119 -13.95 -13.00 -2.76
CA LEU A 119 -14.21 -14.21 -1.99
C LEU A 119 -14.61 -13.79 -0.58
N ALA A 120 -15.82 -14.15 -0.15
CA ALA A 120 -16.32 -13.85 1.19
C ALA A 120 -15.53 -14.59 2.29
N ALA A 121 -14.89 -15.70 1.95
CA ALA A 121 -13.92 -16.36 2.83
C ALA A 121 -12.53 -15.67 2.74
N LYS A 122 -11.83 -15.56 3.88
CA LYS A 122 -10.59 -14.76 4.05
C LYS A 122 -10.79 -13.26 3.77
N GLN A 123 -11.46 -12.55 4.68
CA GLN A 123 -11.42 -11.07 4.74
C GLN A 123 -11.93 -10.36 3.46
N GLY A 124 -12.75 -11.01 2.62
CA GLY A 124 -13.32 -10.35 1.43
C GLY A 124 -12.30 -10.09 0.32
N TRP A 125 -11.35 -11.01 0.09
CA TRP A 125 -10.29 -10.83 -0.92
C TRP A 125 -10.86 -10.58 -2.32
N ARG A 126 -10.40 -9.52 -2.99
CA ARG A 126 -10.77 -9.19 -4.38
C ARG A 126 -10.05 -10.12 -5.35
N PHE A 127 -10.79 -10.84 -6.17
CA PHE A 127 -10.22 -11.69 -7.21
C PHE A 127 -10.11 -11.01 -8.56
N ASP A 128 -11.04 -10.11 -8.88
CA ASP A 128 -11.02 -9.36 -10.13
C ASP A 128 -12.00 -8.19 -10.07
N SER A 129 -11.82 -7.22 -10.97
CA SER A 129 -12.70 -6.07 -11.14
C SER A 129 -12.56 -5.52 -12.55
N THR A 130 -13.66 -5.46 -13.29
CA THR A 130 -13.69 -4.88 -14.64
C THR A 130 -13.31 -3.40 -14.64
N TYR A 131 -13.43 -2.71 -13.50
CA TYR A 131 -13.00 -1.31 -13.36
C TYR A 131 -11.47 -1.14 -13.45
N ASP A 132 -10.72 -2.21 -13.23
CA ASP A 132 -9.26 -2.22 -13.37
C ASP A 132 -8.84 -2.56 -14.82
N HIS A 133 -9.77 -3.04 -15.66
CA HIS A 133 -9.52 -3.42 -17.04
C HIS A 133 -9.84 -2.21 -17.90
N LYS A 134 -8.81 -1.47 -18.34
CA LYS A 134 -9.00 -0.23 -19.09
C LYS A 134 -8.60 -0.39 -20.54
N ASP A 135 -9.38 0.21 -21.44
CA ASP A 135 -9.01 0.31 -22.85
C ASP A 135 -7.89 1.35 -23.06
N SER A 136 -7.48 1.53 -24.32
CA SER A 136 -6.45 2.53 -24.68
C SER A 136 -6.82 3.97 -24.35
N THR A 137 -8.10 4.23 -24.07
CA THR A 137 -8.61 5.56 -23.66
C THR A 137 -8.69 5.70 -22.15
N GLY A 138 -8.47 4.63 -21.38
CA GLY A 138 -8.51 4.61 -19.93
C GLY A 138 -9.89 4.29 -19.34
N GLU A 139 -10.88 3.98 -20.18
CA GLU A 139 -12.24 3.65 -19.76
C GLU A 139 -12.35 2.17 -19.38
N PRO A 140 -13.10 1.82 -18.30
CA PRO A 140 -13.36 0.45 -17.92
C PRO A 140 -14.02 -0.37 -19.04
N ILE A 141 -13.49 -1.58 -19.28
CA ILE A 141 -14.03 -2.53 -20.22
C ILE A 141 -15.03 -3.43 -19.47
N PRO A 142 -16.31 -3.47 -19.86
CA PRO A 142 -17.28 -4.35 -19.22
C PRO A 142 -17.00 -5.81 -19.57
N PHE A 143 -17.39 -6.71 -18.67
CA PHE A 143 -17.40 -8.14 -18.94
C PHE A 143 -18.64 -8.49 -19.76
N VAL A 144 -18.41 -8.98 -20.98
CA VAL A 144 -19.47 -9.29 -21.96
C VAL A 144 -19.60 -10.79 -22.13
N PHE A 145 -20.81 -11.32 -21.99
CA PHE A 145 -21.09 -12.75 -22.16
C PHE A 145 -22.50 -13.00 -22.72
N THR A 146 -22.73 -14.22 -23.22
CA THR A 146 -24.07 -14.67 -23.63
C THR A 146 -24.75 -15.37 -22.46
N LEU A 147 -25.90 -14.85 -22.03
CA LEU A 147 -26.65 -15.39 -20.90
C LEU A 147 -27.18 -16.80 -21.21
N GLY A 148 -26.98 -17.75 -20.31
CA GLY A 148 -27.41 -19.14 -20.48
C GLY A 148 -26.45 -19.99 -21.32
N SER A 149 -25.26 -19.48 -21.63
CA SER A 149 -24.24 -20.22 -22.39
C SER A 149 -23.54 -21.30 -21.56
N GLY A 150 -23.66 -21.25 -20.22
CA GLY A 150 -22.99 -22.17 -19.30
C GLY A 150 -21.47 -21.92 -19.16
N LYS A 151 -20.93 -20.89 -19.81
CA LYS A 151 -19.52 -20.50 -19.69
C LYS A 151 -19.23 -19.66 -18.45
N VAL A 152 -20.20 -18.89 -17.99
CA VAL A 152 -20.08 -18.04 -16.78
C VAL A 152 -20.52 -18.85 -15.56
N ILE A 153 -19.97 -18.56 -14.39
CA ILE A 153 -20.42 -19.18 -13.14
C ILE A 153 -21.95 -18.97 -12.95
N SER A 154 -22.66 -20.03 -12.57
CA SER A 154 -24.12 -20.07 -12.57
C SER A 154 -24.75 -19.03 -11.65
N GLY A 155 -24.05 -18.63 -10.59
CA GLY A 155 -24.50 -17.59 -9.68
C GLY A 155 -24.57 -16.20 -10.33
N ILE A 156 -23.64 -15.85 -11.23
CA ILE A 156 -23.70 -14.59 -11.98
C ILE A 156 -24.83 -14.65 -13.00
N GLU A 157 -24.97 -15.77 -13.73
CA GLU A 157 -26.08 -15.92 -14.69
C GLU A 157 -27.45 -15.79 -14.01
N SER A 158 -27.65 -16.46 -12.86
CA SER A 158 -28.90 -16.38 -12.08
C SER A 158 -29.17 -14.96 -11.56
N ALA A 159 -28.12 -14.27 -11.11
CA ALA A 159 -28.20 -12.89 -10.66
C ALA A 159 -28.59 -11.93 -11.78
N VAL A 160 -27.96 -12.06 -12.95
CA VAL A 160 -28.17 -11.19 -14.11
C VAL A 160 -29.52 -11.47 -14.78
N ARG A 161 -29.96 -12.73 -14.86
CA ARG A 161 -31.27 -13.12 -15.41
C ARG A 161 -32.44 -12.46 -14.70
N SER A 162 -32.31 -12.23 -13.39
CA SER A 162 -33.34 -11.58 -12.56
C SER A 162 -33.13 -10.07 -12.40
N MET A 163 -32.23 -9.45 -13.19
CA MET A 163 -31.82 -8.06 -13.04
C MET A 163 -32.17 -7.23 -14.29
N LEU A 164 -32.88 -6.13 -14.07
CA LEU A 164 -33.23 -5.16 -15.12
C LEU A 164 -31.99 -4.39 -15.60
N VAL A 165 -31.96 -4.04 -16.89
CA VAL A 165 -30.92 -3.17 -17.49
C VAL A 165 -30.84 -1.83 -16.74
N GLY A 166 -29.62 -1.35 -16.49
CA GLY A 166 -29.34 -0.11 -15.73
C GLY A 166 -29.27 -0.30 -14.21
N GLY A 167 -29.56 -1.50 -13.71
CA GLY A 167 -29.53 -1.80 -12.28
C GLY A 167 -28.11 -1.91 -11.72
N THR A 168 -28.02 -1.84 -10.40
CA THR A 168 -26.83 -2.21 -9.61
C THR A 168 -27.26 -3.14 -8.49
N ARG A 169 -26.62 -4.29 -8.38
CA ARG A 169 -26.99 -5.36 -7.44
C ARG A 169 -25.75 -5.92 -6.77
N ARG A 170 -25.83 -6.15 -5.46
CA ARG A 170 -24.85 -6.95 -4.73
C ARG A 170 -25.36 -8.38 -4.63
N VAL A 171 -24.52 -9.36 -4.92
CA VAL A 171 -24.89 -10.77 -4.86
C VAL A 171 -23.91 -11.59 -4.03
N ILE A 172 -24.46 -12.54 -3.28
CA ILE A 172 -23.73 -13.55 -2.53
C ILE A 172 -24.01 -14.88 -3.22
N ILE A 173 -22.97 -15.49 -3.78
CA ILE A 173 -23.03 -16.73 -4.54
C ILE A 173 -22.43 -17.84 -3.69
N PRO A 174 -23.21 -18.86 -3.31
CA PRO A 174 -22.69 -19.99 -2.55
C PRO A 174 -21.69 -20.81 -3.39
N PRO A 175 -20.80 -21.60 -2.75
CA PRO A 175 -19.77 -22.36 -3.46
C PRO A 175 -20.31 -23.30 -4.55
N SER A 176 -21.51 -23.86 -4.35
CA SER A 176 -22.21 -24.71 -5.33
C SER A 176 -22.63 -23.98 -6.61
N GLN A 177 -22.66 -22.64 -6.58
CA GLN A 177 -23.02 -21.77 -7.70
C GLN A 177 -21.84 -20.91 -8.17
N GLY A 178 -20.66 -21.08 -7.56
CA GLY A 178 -19.40 -20.44 -7.95
C GLY A 178 -18.63 -21.26 -8.99
N TYR A 179 -17.30 -21.14 -9.00
CA TYR A 179 -16.44 -21.90 -9.92
C TYR A 179 -16.43 -23.39 -9.56
N GLN A 180 -16.88 -24.21 -10.50
CA GLN A 180 -16.83 -25.67 -10.44
C GLN A 180 -15.60 -26.23 -11.17
N ASN A 181 -15.05 -25.47 -12.12
CA ASN A 181 -13.80 -25.76 -12.81
C ASN A 181 -13.05 -24.48 -13.21
N THR A 182 -11.85 -24.62 -13.76
CA THR A 182 -10.97 -23.48 -14.13
C THR A 182 -11.28 -22.85 -15.49
N SER A 183 -12.28 -23.36 -16.22
CA SER A 183 -12.71 -22.84 -17.52
C SER A 183 -13.91 -21.89 -17.44
N GLN A 184 -14.54 -21.78 -16.26
CA GLN A 184 -15.69 -20.89 -16.06
C GLN A 184 -15.25 -19.46 -15.83
N GLU A 185 -15.99 -18.53 -16.43
CA GLU A 185 -15.76 -17.10 -16.38
C GLU A 185 -16.55 -16.42 -15.24
N PRO A 186 -16.12 -15.24 -14.77
CA PRO A 186 -15.01 -14.44 -15.28
C PRO A 186 -13.63 -14.84 -14.73
N ILE A 187 -12.63 -15.01 -15.61
CA ILE A 187 -11.28 -15.38 -15.18
C ILE A 187 -10.40 -14.13 -15.12
N PRO A 188 -9.70 -13.86 -14.01
CA PRO A 188 -8.78 -12.72 -13.93
C PRO A 188 -7.76 -12.73 -15.09
N PRO A 189 -7.55 -11.60 -15.78
CA PRO A 189 -6.62 -11.53 -16.91
C PRO A 189 -5.18 -11.72 -16.43
N ASN A 190 -4.87 -11.23 -15.23
CA ASN A 190 -3.57 -11.40 -14.60
C ASN A 190 -3.35 -12.85 -14.15
N PHE A 191 -2.20 -13.42 -14.52
CA PHE A 191 -1.81 -14.79 -14.16
C PHE A 191 -1.82 -15.04 -12.64
N PHE A 192 -1.33 -14.08 -11.84
CA PHE A 192 -1.24 -14.23 -10.39
C PHE A 192 -2.62 -14.24 -9.73
N ASP A 193 -3.52 -13.36 -10.15
CA ASP A 193 -4.88 -13.29 -9.60
C ASP A 193 -5.68 -14.53 -9.98
N ARG A 194 -5.51 -15.03 -11.21
CA ARG A 194 -6.09 -16.29 -11.69
C ARG A 194 -5.60 -17.49 -10.89
N GLN A 195 -4.29 -17.61 -10.72
CA GLN A 195 -3.71 -18.71 -9.95
C GLN A 195 -4.16 -18.66 -8.49
N ARG A 196 -4.26 -17.47 -7.91
CA ARG A 196 -4.72 -17.26 -6.53
C ARG A 196 -6.21 -17.58 -6.37
N LEU A 197 -7.05 -17.19 -7.32
CA LEU A 197 -8.48 -17.52 -7.35
C LEU A 197 -8.67 -19.04 -7.30
N PHE A 198 -8.04 -19.77 -8.23
CA PHE A 198 -8.22 -21.21 -8.34
C PHE A 198 -7.60 -21.99 -7.18
N THR A 199 -6.42 -21.59 -6.69
CA THR A 199 -5.82 -22.24 -5.51
C THR A 199 -6.62 -22.00 -4.23
N THR A 200 -7.40 -20.92 -4.15
CA THR A 200 -8.26 -20.63 -3.00
C THR A 200 -9.59 -21.36 -3.07
N ILE A 201 -10.20 -21.43 -4.26
CA ILE A 201 -11.48 -22.10 -4.48
C ILE A 201 -11.34 -23.62 -4.43
N PHE A 202 -10.36 -24.18 -5.15
CA PHE A 202 -10.17 -25.62 -5.29
C PHE A 202 -9.24 -26.20 -4.23
N ASN A 203 -9.08 -25.53 -3.08
CA ASN A 203 -8.25 -26.01 -2.00
C ASN A 203 -8.87 -27.25 -1.35
N PRO A 204 -8.23 -28.45 -1.41
CA PRO A 204 -8.84 -29.69 -0.92
C PRO A 204 -9.12 -29.66 0.59
N THR A 205 -8.23 -29.06 1.37
CA THR A 205 -8.37 -28.94 2.83
C THR A 205 -9.58 -28.09 3.22
N ARG A 206 -9.83 -27.00 2.48
CA ARG A 206 -10.99 -26.13 2.74
C ARG A 206 -12.31 -26.76 2.35
N LEU A 207 -12.32 -27.45 1.20
CA LEU A 207 -13.47 -28.20 0.75
C LEU A 207 -13.82 -29.32 1.74
N ALA A 208 -12.82 -30.02 2.29
CA ALA A 208 -13.01 -31.05 3.31
C ALA A 208 -13.55 -30.50 4.64
N ASN A 209 -13.25 -29.24 4.98
CA ASN A 209 -13.73 -28.57 6.19
C ASN A 209 -15.10 -27.88 6.01
N GLY A 210 -15.75 -28.03 4.86
CA GLY A 210 -17.02 -27.34 4.56
C GLY A 210 -16.89 -25.83 4.31
N GLU A 211 -15.67 -25.32 4.14
CA GLU A 211 -15.36 -23.91 3.92
C GLU A 211 -15.28 -23.55 2.43
N GLY A 212 -16.26 -23.99 1.64
CA GLY A 212 -16.34 -23.57 0.24
C GLY A 212 -16.35 -22.05 0.13
N SER A 213 -15.67 -21.48 -0.88
CA SER A 213 -15.56 -20.03 -1.00
C SER A 213 -16.84 -19.42 -1.59
N THR A 214 -17.67 -18.82 -0.74
CA THR A 214 -18.78 -17.97 -1.16
C THR A 214 -18.22 -16.75 -1.89
N LEU A 215 -18.75 -16.41 -3.07
CA LEU A 215 -18.38 -15.21 -3.80
C LEU A 215 -19.31 -14.07 -3.43
N GLU A 216 -18.77 -12.87 -3.37
CA GLU A 216 -19.54 -11.66 -3.27
C GLU A 216 -19.20 -10.76 -4.45
N LEU A 217 -20.21 -10.35 -5.21
CA LEU A 217 -20.02 -9.45 -6.34
C LEU A 217 -20.92 -8.23 -6.26
N GLY A 218 -20.35 -7.06 -6.54
CA GLY A 218 -21.12 -5.90 -6.98
C GLY A 218 -21.25 -5.96 -8.49
N LEU A 219 -22.48 -6.07 -9.00
CA LEU A 219 -22.80 -6.11 -10.43
C LEU A 219 -23.46 -4.79 -10.81
N THR A 220 -22.94 -4.12 -11.83
CA THR A 220 -23.58 -2.98 -12.49
C THR A 220 -23.86 -3.39 -13.93
N LYS A 221 -25.14 -3.39 -14.31
CA LYS A 221 -25.55 -3.73 -15.68
C LYS A 221 -25.71 -2.45 -16.46
N ASP A 222 -24.88 -2.25 -17.48
CA ASP A 222 -24.86 -1.00 -18.23
C ASP A 222 -26.18 -0.79 -18.98
N ALA A 223 -26.63 0.47 -18.97
CA ALA A 223 -27.96 0.82 -19.46
C ALA A 223 -28.06 0.84 -20.99
N ASN A 224 -26.95 0.87 -21.72
CA ASN A 224 -26.97 0.81 -23.18
C ASN A 224 -25.55 0.77 -23.79
N ILE A 225 -25.35 -0.09 -24.78
CA ILE A 225 -24.78 0.36 -26.05
C ILE A 225 -25.75 1.44 -26.54
N THR A 226 -25.39 2.71 -26.28
CA THR A 226 -26.09 4.02 -26.44
C THR A 226 -26.18 4.90 -25.16
N ASN A 227 -25.07 5.61 -24.91
CA ASN A 227 -24.91 7.03 -24.50
C ASN A 227 -25.36 7.52 -23.08
N PRO A 228 -24.75 8.62 -22.55
CA PRO A 228 -24.20 8.67 -21.20
C PRO A 228 -24.91 9.72 -20.33
N GLN A 229 -24.69 9.71 -19.01
CA GLN A 229 -24.46 10.90 -18.14
C GLN A 229 -24.79 10.66 -16.65
N ARG A 230 -23.93 11.27 -15.82
CA ARG A 230 -24.07 11.71 -14.42
C ARG A 230 -23.89 10.70 -13.28
N PHE A 231 -22.78 10.96 -12.57
CA PHE A 231 -22.45 10.63 -11.18
C PHE A 231 -23.57 10.94 -10.17
N HIS A 232 -23.70 10.13 -9.12
CA HIS A 232 -23.52 10.57 -7.72
C HIS A 232 -23.54 9.43 -6.70
N VAL A 233 -22.82 9.69 -5.61
CA VAL A 233 -22.36 8.90 -4.45
C VAL A 233 -23.46 8.65 -3.41
N SER A 234 -23.41 7.53 -2.67
CA SER A 234 -23.63 7.49 -1.21
C SER A 234 -23.27 6.11 -0.63
N GLY A 235 -22.40 6.09 0.38
CA GLY A 235 -22.04 4.88 1.13
C GLY A 235 -22.91 4.67 2.38
N SER A 236 -22.71 3.55 3.08
CA SER A 236 -22.70 3.46 4.56
C SER A 236 -22.33 2.07 5.10
N LEU A 237 -21.74 2.13 6.30
CA LEU A 237 -21.06 1.15 7.16
C LEU A 237 -21.87 -0.07 7.67
N MET A 238 -21.16 -1.11 8.14
CA MET A 238 -21.28 -1.65 9.51
C MET A 238 -20.17 -2.66 9.88
N LEU A 239 -19.75 -2.65 11.16
CA LEU A 239 -18.65 -3.37 11.83
C LEU A 239 -19.12 -4.63 12.59
N ALA A 240 -18.23 -5.62 12.80
CA ALA A 240 -17.97 -6.31 14.09
C ALA A 240 -16.78 -7.32 14.01
N PHE A 241 -16.20 -7.63 15.18
CA PHE A 241 -14.80 -8.02 15.50
C PHE A 241 -14.44 -9.52 15.51
N VAL A 242 -13.13 -9.85 15.33
CA VAL A 242 -12.33 -10.84 16.12
C VAL A 242 -10.83 -10.45 16.13
N ASN A 243 -10.16 -10.60 17.29
CA ASN A 243 -8.79 -10.15 17.66
C ASN A 243 -7.62 -10.96 17.06
N LEU A 244 -6.59 -10.26 16.54
CA LEU A 244 -5.15 -10.59 16.59
C LEU A 244 -4.35 -9.29 16.33
N LYS A 245 -3.69 -8.72 17.36
CA LYS A 245 -3.00 -7.40 17.31
C LYS A 245 -1.52 -7.53 16.92
N LYS A 246 -1.03 -6.88 15.84
CA LYS A 246 0.42 -6.78 15.49
C LYS A 246 0.81 -5.56 14.64
N ILE A 247 1.67 -4.69 15.17
CA ILE A 247 1.59 -3.21 15.15
C ILE A 247 2.63 -2.55 14.20
N SER A 248 2.24 -1.52 13.45
CA SER A 248 3.14 -0.63 12.69
C SER A 248 4.02 0.26 13.61
N VAL A 249 5.20 0.67 13.16
CA VAL A 249 6.12 1.57 13.92
C VAL A 249 5.40 2.84 14.38
N ILE A 250 4.53 3.41 13.53
CA ILE A 250 3.72 4.60 13.84
C ILE A 250 2.61 4.24 14.83
N GLN A 251 2.00 3.06 14.69
CA GLN A 251 0.94 2.56 15.56
C GLN A 251 1.45 2.17 16.96
N LEU A 252 2.74 1.88 17.12
CA LEU A 252 3.34 1.65 18.44
C LEU A 252 3.49 2.93 19.26
N LEU A 253 3.61 4.08 18.57
CA LEU A 253 3.61 5.39 19.19
C LEU A 253 2.26 5.71 19.86
N LEU A 254 1.19 4.99 19.49
CA LEU A 254 -0.19 5.31 19.86
C LEU A 254 -0.72 4.58 21.12
N ASN A 255 -0.09 3.51 21.63
CA ASN A 255 -0.82 2.54 22.48
C ASN A 255 -0.35 2.32 23.93
N MET A 256 0.34 3.26 24.59
CA MET A 256 0.69 3.13 26.02
C MET A 256 0.45 4.43 26.78
N CYS A 257 -0.26 4.34 27.91
CA CYS A 257 -0.83 5.38 28.76
C CYS A 257 -0.08 6.73 28.92
N SER A 258 -0.90 7.78 28.85
CA SER A 258 -0.80 9.17 29.33
C SER A 258 0.14 10.16 28.62
N ALA A 259 -0.48 11.10 27.89
CA ALA A 259 -0.33 12.56 28.01
C ALA A 259 -0.82 13.23 26.70
N LYS A 260 -1.89 14.05 26.79
CA LYS A 260 -2.57 14.86 25.73
C LYS A 260 -2.81 14.15 24.38
N GLU A 261 -4.08 13.97 24.01
CA GLU A 261 -4.46 13.33 22.73
C GLU A 261 -3.83 14.09 21.55
N VAL A 262 -2.92 13.45 20.80
CA VAL A 262 -2.32 14.02 19.60
C VAL A 262 -3.41 14.17 18.54
N PRO A 263 -3.68 15.38 18.01
CA PRO A 263 -4.88 15.60 17.22
C PRO A 263 -4.79 15.03 15.81
N ALA A 264 -3.60 14.99 15.22
CA ALA A 264 -3.32 14.38 13.91
C ALA A 264 -1.86 13.94 13.79
N ILE A 265 -1.61 12.94 12.93
CA ILE A 265 -0.26 12.47 12.61
C ILE A 265 -0.06 12.45 11.09
N PHE A 266 0.97 13.13 10.60
CA PHE A 266 1.35 13.09 9.19
C PHE A 266 2.69 12.38 9.04
N ALA A 267 2.80 11.51 8.04
CA ALA A 267 4.01 10.74 7.80
C ALA A 267 4.52 10.92 6.37
N PHE A 268 5.83 11.01 6.22
CA PHE A 268 6.56 11.16 4.96
C PHE A 268 7.74 10.20 4.98
N GLY A 269 8.18 9.77 3.81
CA GLY A 269 9.38 8.97 3.74
C GLY A 269 9.41 7.89 2.69
N ASP A 270 10.19 6.87 2.99
CA ASP A 270 10.39 5.69 2.19
C ASP A 270 9.62 4.47 2.73
N SER A 271 10.08 3.27 2.37
CA SER A 271 9.48 1.99 2.74
C SER A 271 9.45 1.72 4.25
N LEU A 272 10.23 2.45 5.06
CA LEU A 272 10.17 2.32 6.51
C LEU A 272 8.85 2.84 7.10
N TYR A 273 8.24 3.86 6.48
CA TYR A 273 6.98 4.47 6.92
C TYR A 273 5.83 4.28 5.92
N GLU A 274 6.01 3.47 4.88
CA GLU A 274 5.02 3.26 3.85
C GLU A 274 3.91 2.29 4.31
N VAL A 275 2.65 2.66 4.05
CA VAL A 275 1.46 1.96 4.61
C VAL A 275 0.45 1.52 3.55
N GLY A 276 0.76 1.67 2.27
CA GLY A 276 -0.04 1.16 1.16
C GLY A 276 -0.19 2.09 -0.05
N ASN A 277 0.49 3.24 -0.10
CA ASN A 277 0.55 4.10 -1.29
C ASN A 277 1.09 3.32 -2.50
N ASN A 278 2.12 2.50 -2.33
CA ASN A 278 2.74 1.77 -3.44
C ASN A 278 1.85 0.63 -4.01
N PHE A 279 0.73 0.28 -3.37
CA PHE A 279 -0.27 -0.60 -3.99
C PHE A 279 -1.01 0.06 -5.16
N TYR A 280 -1.05 1.39 -5.21
CA TYR A 280 -1.71 2.19 -6.24
C TYR A 280 -0.76 2.65 -7.35
N LEU A 281 0.48 2.17 -7.34
CA LEU A 281 1.54 2.56 -8.27
C LEU A 281 2.03 1.35 -9.07
N ASP A 282 2.50 1.59 -10.30
CA ASP A 282 3.17 0.57 -11.11
C ASP A 282 4.65 0.47 -10.71
N THR A 283 4.90 -0.36 -9.71
CA THR A 283 6.20 -0.43 -9.03
C THR A 283 6.50 -1.83 -8.54
N LEU A 284 7.79 -2.17 -8.55
CA LEU A 284 8.33 -3.38 -7.91
C LEU A 284 8.56 -3.18 -6.41
N ALA A 285 8.59 -1.92 -5.94
CA ALA A 285 8.74 -1.56 -4.53
C ALA A 285 7.38 -1.60 -3.81
N LYS A 286 6.63 -2.70 -3.93
CA LYS A 286 5.38 -2.87 -3.16
C LYS A 286 5.71 -3.36 -1.76
N PRO A 287 5.02 -2.88 -0.72
CA PRO A 287 5.19 -3.42 0.62
C PRO A 287 4.80 -4.91 0.58
N THR A 288 5.73 -5.76 1.04
CA THR A 288 5.56 -7.22 1.03
C THR A 288 4.73 -7.74 2.20
N LEU A 289 4.27 -6.83 3.07
CA LEU A 289 3.39 -7.10 4.19
C LEU A 289 1.97 -6.60 3.87
N PRO A 290 0.93 -7.24 4.44
CA PRO A 290 -0.42 -6.71 4.39
C PRO A 290 -0.44 -5.28 4.94
N ASN A 291 -1.23 -4.39 4.35
CA ASN A 291 -1.38 -3.03 4.90
C ASN A 291 -2.01 -3.07 6.30
N GLU A 292 -1.90 -1.98 7.05
CA GLU A 292 -2.35 -1.91 8.45
C GLU A 292 -3.88 -2.15 8.59
N GLU A 293 -4.65 -1.90 7.53
CA GLU A 293 -6.07 -2.23 7.40
C GLU A 293 -6.31 -3.74 7.38
N GLU A 294 -5.53 -4.47 6.56
CA GLU A 294 -5.54 -5.93 6.42
C GLU A 294 -5.12 -6.65 7.73
N LEU A 295 -4.46 -5.92 8.63
CA LEU A 295 -4.06 -6.38 9.97
C LEU A 295 -5.03 -5.96 11.09
N GLY A 296 -6.13 -5.27 10.77
CA GLY A 296 -7.20 -4.94 11.73
C GLY A 296 -6.92 -3.72 12.61
N PHE A 297 -6.05 -2.79 12.18
CA PHE A 297 -5.88 -1.51 12.87
C PHE A 297 -6.98 -0.54 12.48
N THR A 298 -7.62 0.07 13.48
CA THR A 298 -8.73 1.03 13.27
C THR A 298 -8.31 2.49 13.42
N ASN A 299 -7.06 2.75 13.82
CA ASN A 299 -6.53 4.08 14.15
C ASN A 299 -5.11 4.28 13.56
N TYR A 300 -4.88 3.87 12.33
CA TYR A 300 -3.62 4.16 11.64
C TYR A 300 -3.73 5.40 10.76
N THR A 301 -2.60 6.02 10.48
CA THR A 301 -2.53 7.12 9.51
C THR A 301 -2.65 6.52 8.09
N PRO A 302 -3.75 6.75 7.36
CA PRO A 302 -4.01 6.02 6.12
C PRO A 302 -3.14 6.52 4.95
N PRO A 303 -2.91 5.66 3.93
CA PRO A 303 -2.13 6.05 2.75
C PRO A 303 -2.87 7.10 1.93
N TYR A 304 -2.17 8.15 1.51
CA TYR A 304 -2.72 9.25 0.71
C TYR A 304 -3.46 8.78 -0.57
N LEU A 305 -2.92 7.77 -1.27
CA LEU A 305 -3.53 7.29 -2.53
C LEU A 305 -4.74 6.38 -2.33
N SER A 306 -5.06 5.99 -1.09
CA SER A 306 -6.25 5.20 -0.84
C SER A 306 -7.53 6.01 -1.11
N PRO A 307 -8.51 5.46 -1.86
CA PRO A 307 -9.82 6.10 -2.04
C PRO A 307 -10.57 6.37 -0.74
N GLN A 308 -10.22 5.65 0.34
CA GLN A 308 -10.80 5.80 1.67
C GLN A 308 -10.21 6.99 2.45
N THR A 309 -9.07 7.54 2.02
CA THR A 309 -8.42 8.72 2.62
C THR A 309 -9.10 10.00 2.18
N THR A 310 -10.35 10.17 2.58
CA THR A 310 -11.19 11.32 2.22
C THR A 310 -12.07 11.74 3.40
N GLY A 311 -12.82 12.82 3.25
CA GLY A 311 -13.75 13.27 4.27
C GLY A 311 -13.02 13.63 5.58
N ASP A 312 -13.60 13.26 6.72
CA ASP A 312 -13.06 13.65 8.02
C ASP A 312 -11.87 12.80 8.46
N VAL A 313 -11.56 11.73 7.71
CA VAL A 313 -10.39 10.87 7.95
C VAL A 313 -9.10 11.69 7.91
N ILE A 314 -8.97 12.63 6.97
CA ILE A 314 -7.77 13.46 6.81
C ILE A 314 -7.50 14.37 8.03
N LEU A 315 -8.52 14.64 8.86
CA LEU A 315 -8.38 15.46 10.06
C LEU A 315 -7.62 14.74 11.17
N LYS A 316 -7.46 13.41 11.07
CA LYS A 316 -6.62 12.60 11.97
C LYS A 316 -5.21 12.38 11.41
N GLY A 317 -4.95 12.90 10.21
CA GLY A 317 -3.65 12.84 9.55
C GLY A 317 -3.61 11.87 8.37
N VAL A 318 -2.53 11.93 7.59
CA VAL A 318 -2.37 11.19 6.32
C VAL A 318 -0.90 10.79 6.13
N ASN A 319 -0.67 9.62 5.54
CA ASN A 319 0.65 9.07 5.28
C ASN A 319 0.99 9.17 3.78
N TYR A 320 2.04 9.92 3.47
CA TYR A 320 2.52 10.20 2.12
C TYR A 320 3.76 9.39 1.74
N ALA A 321 4.30 8.58 2.66
CA ALA A 321 5.51 7.80 2.42
C ALA A 321 5.33 6.86 1.21
N SER A 322 6.43 6.62 0.48
CA SER A 322 6.43 5.78 -0.71
C SER A 322 7.70 4.96 -0.81
N SER A 323 7.55 3.65 -0.95
CA SER A 323 8.64 2.69 -0.97
C SER A 323 9.60 2.97 -2.14
N GLY A 324 10.89 2.92 -1.87
CA GLY A 324 11.96 3.26 -2.82
C GLY A 324 12.29 4.76 -2.93
N SER A 325 11.47 5.65 -2.37
CA SER A 325 11.70 7.10 -2.43
C SER A 325 12.99 7.52 -1.71
N GLY A 326 13.63 8.56 -2.23
CA GLY A 326 14.75 9.25 -1.58
C GLY A 326 14.53 10.76 -1.45
N ILE A 327 15.54 11.44 -0.92
CA ILE A 327 15.59 12.90 -0.83
C ILE A 327 15.63 13.51 -2.24
N PHE A 328 16.41 12.91 -3.14
CA PHE A 328 16.41 13.28 -4.55
C PHE A 328 15.25 12.62 -5.30
N ASN A 329 14.64 13.37 -6.23
CA ASN A 329 13.47 12.91 -6.97
C ASN A 329 13.76 11.74 -7.92
N SER A 330 15.02 11.53 -8.29
CA SER A 330 15.46 10.41 -9.12
C SER A 330 15.76 9.14 -8.32
N THR A 331 15.85 9.24 -6.98
CA THR A 331 16.13 8.08 -6.13
C THR A 331 14.90 7.18 -6.08
N GLY A 332 15.05 5.93 -6.55
CA GLY A 332 13.97 4.94 -6.57
C GLY A 332 13.47 4.57 -7.96
N SER A 333 13.79 5.36 -9.00
CA SER A 333 13.27 5.15 -10.37
C SER A 333 13.55 3.76 -10.95
N LYS A 334 14.61 3.08 -10.49
CA LYS A 334 14.92 1.70 -10.91
C LYS A 334 13.87 0.66 -10.52
N PHE A 335 12.96 1.01 -9.60
CA PHE A 335 11.87 0.14 -9.17
C PHE A 335 10.52 0.46 -9.85
N GLY A 336 10.48 1.45 -10.75
CA GLY A 336 9.25 1.95 -11.37
C GLY A 336 8.74 3.21 -10.67
N ASP A 337 7.41 3.36 -10.68
CA ASP A 337 6.75 4.52 -10.11
C ASP A 337 6.94 4.59 -8.60
N HIS A 338 7.10 5.81 -8.09
CA HIS A 338 7.19 6.11 -6.66
C HIS A 338 6.84 7.58 -6.45
N ILE A 339 6.39 7.92 -5.23
CA ILE A 339 6.10 9.31 -4.86
C ILE A 339 7.38 9.89 -4.23
N CYS A 340 8.16 10.63 -5.00
CA CYS A 340 9.36 11.28 -4.47
C CYS A 340 9.02 12.32 -3.39
N MET A 341 10.00 12.66 -2.53
CA MET A 341 9.77 13.53 -1.36
C MET A 341 9.14 14.89 -1.72
N ASP A 342 9.53 15.50 -2.84
CA ASP A 342 8.90 16.76 -3.27
C ASP A 342 7.41 16.59 -3.57
N GLU A 343 7.00 15.47 -4.16
CA GLU A 343 5.59 15.17 -4.46
C GLU A 343 4.82 14.73 -3.21
N GLN A 344 5.47 14.04 -2.26
CA GLN A 344 4.86 13.79 -0.95
C GLN A 344 4.48 15.10 -0.24
N ILE A 345 5.35 16.11 -0.31
CA ILE A 345 5.08 17.45 0.24
C ILE A 345 3.96 18.15 -0.56
N ASN A 346 3.92 17.99 -1.89
CA ASN A 346 2.83 18.53 -2.71
C ASN A 346 1.48 17.91 -2.33
N ASN A 347 1.45 16.60 -2.11
CA ASN A 347 0.26 15.89 -1.66
C ASN A 347 -0.18 16.35 -0.26
N PHE A 348 0.76 16.60 0.65
CA PHE A 348 0.44 17.24 1.93
C PHE A 348 -0.12 18.65 1.76
N ALA A 349 0.40 19.44 0.84
CA ALA A 349 -0.13 20.77 0.56
C ALA A 349 -1.60 20.71 0.07
N LYS A 350 -1.95 19.72 -0.74
CA LYS A 350 -3.34 19.44 -1.17
C LYS A 350 -4.21 19.06 0.04
N SER A 351 -3.79 18.07 0.84
CA SER A 351 -4.52 17.69 2.05
C SER A 351 -4.70 18.85 3.03
N ARG A 352 -3.71 19.73 3.17
CA ARG A 352 -3.84 20.96 3.98
C ARG A 352 -4.95 21.86 3.45
N GLN A 353 -5.08 22.04 2.13
CA GLN A 353 -6.17 22.82 1.54
C GLN A 353 -7.53 22.17 1.80
N ASP A 354 -7.61 20.85 1.74
CA ASP A 354 -8.86 20.12 2.05
C ASP A 354 -9.24 20.26 3.53
N ILE A 355 -8.27 20.18 4.44
CA ILE A 355 -8.46 20.44 5.88
C ILE A 355 -8.96 21.87 6.09
N VAL A 356 -8.34 22.87 5.44
CA VAL A 356 -8.77 24.27 5.53
C VAL A 356 -10.21 24.44 5.03
N SER A 357 -10.56 23.81 3.92
CA SER A 357 -11.92 23.85 3.36
C SER A 357 -12.96 23.23 4.30
N LYS A 358 -12.57 22.24 5.11
CA LYS A 358 -13.46 21.52 6.03
C LYS A 358 -13.71 22.25 7.34
N ILE A 359 -12.65 22.74 7.98
CA ILE A 359 -12.74 23.28 9.36
C ILE A 359 -12.40 24.76 9.45
N GLY A 360 -12.12 25.42 8.31
CA GLY A 360 -11.73 26.81 8.24
C GLY A 360 -10.24 27.03 8.55
N ALA A 361 -9.70 28.14 8.06
CA ALA A 361 -8.26 28.42 8.11
C ALA A 361 -7.69 28.48 9.54
N ALA A 362 -8.41 29.10 10.48
CA ALA A 362 -7.94 29.25 11.86
C ALA A 362 -7.86 27.89 12.59
N ALA A 363 -8.90 27.06 12.48
CA ALA A 363 -8.92 25.74 13.12
C ALA A 363 -7.93 24.78 12.45
N ALA A 364 -7.82 24.81 11.12
CA ALA A 364 -6.84 24.04 10.37
C ALA A 364 -5.40 24.38 10.79
N ARG A 365 -5.08 25.67 10.90
CA ARG A 365 -3.77 26.12 11.38
C ARG A 365 -3.47 25.61 12.79
N LYS A 366 -4.45 25.63 13.68
CA LYS A 366 -4.30 25.08 15.04
C LYS A 366 -4.05 23.57 14.99
N LEU A 367 -4.88 22.82 14.25
CA LEU A 367 -4.75 21.37 14.07
C LEU A 367 -3.35 20.98 13.58
N LEU A 368 -2.87 21.63 12.51
CA LEU A 368 -1.58 21.34 11.89
C LEU A 368 -0.40 21.72 12.77
N ARG A 369 -0.48 22.81 13.53
CA ARG A 369 0.58 23.20 14.48
C ARG A 369 0.67 22.25 15.67
N ASP A 370 -0.46 21.70 16.11
CA ASP A 370 -0.53 20.76 17.23
C ASP A 370 -0.24 19.29 16.81
N ALA A 371 -0.28 18.99 15.50
CA ALA A 371 -0.03 17.66 14.93
C ALA A 371 1.44 17.23 15.02
N LEU A 372 1.67 15.91 14.95
CA LEU A 372 3.01 15.33 14.84
C LEU A 372 3.34 14.97 13.39
N TYR A 373 4.59 15.18 13.00
CA TYR A 373 5.10 14.91 11.66
C TYR A 373 6.28 13.93 11.76
N PHE A 374 6.15 12.76 11.14
CA PHE A 374 7.21 11.75 11.11
C PHE A 374 7.83 11.67 9.72
N ILE A 375 9.15 11.73 9.64
CA ILE A 375 9.89 11.69 8.38
C ILE A 375 10.99 10.63 8.45
N ALA A 376 11.00 9.66 7.53
CA ALA A 376 12.08 8.67 7.39
C ALA A 376 12.51 8.58 5.92
N ILE A 377 13.63 9.22 5.58
CA ILE A 377 14.09 9.29 4.19
C ILE A 377 15.60 9.51 4.11
N GLY A 378 16.22 9.15 2.99
CA GLY A 378 17.65 9.34 2.73
C GLY A 378 18.45 8.02 2.71
N ALA A 379 17.90 6.94 3.25
CA ALA A 379 18.56 5.63 3.24
C ALA A 379 18.78 5.12 1.81
N ASN A 380 17.76 5.25 0.95
CA ASN A 380 17.84 4.87 -0.46
C ASN A 380 18.91 5.66 -1.22
N ASP A 381 19.08 6.96 -0.93
CA ASP A 381 20.10 7.80 -1.56
C ASP A 381 21.52 7.35 -1.16
N ILE A 382 21.72 6.94 0.10
CA ILE A 382 23.01 6.43 0.59
C ILE A 382 23.30 5.04 0.00
N ILE A 383 22.30 4.15 -0.11
CA ILE A 383 22.45 2.84 -0.76
C ILE A 383 22.74 3.00 -2.26
N LEU A 384 22.15 4.01 -2.91
CA LEU A 384 22.46 4.35 -4.29
C LEU A 384 23.91 4.82 -4.42
N LEU A 385 24.36 5.73 -3.54
CA LEU A 385 25.74 6.21 -3.50
C LEU A 385 26.74 5.08 -3.20
N SER A 386 26.42 4.17 -2.28
CA SER A 386 27.27 3.00 -1.95
C SER A 386 27.44 2.06 -3.15
N SER A 387 26.49 2.06 -4.08
CA SER A 387 26.52 1.22 -5.28
C SER A 387 27.43 1.80 -6.38
N ASN A 388 27.80 3.10 -6.29
CA ASN A 388 28.73 3.72 -7.23
C ASN A 388 30.17 3.61 -6.72
N VAL A 389 30.79 2.44 -6.95
CA VAL A 389 32.15 2.12 -6.48
C VAL A 389 33.20 3.04 -7.10
N SER A 390 32.94 3.58 -8.29
CA SER A 390 33.85 4.46 -9.02
C SER A 390 33.92 5.90 -8.48
N SER A 391 33.00 6.31 -7.60
CA SER A 391 33.01 7.66 -7.04
C SER A 391 34.15 7.88 -6.04
N SER A 392 34.92 8.94 -6.26
CA SER A 392 35.95 9.43 -5.35
C SER A 392 35.37 9.87 -4.00
N HIS A 393 36.24 9.97 -2.99
CA HIS A 393 35.85 10.46 -1.67
C HIS A 393 35.26 11.88 -1.71
N VAL A 394 35.83 12.77 -2.54
CA VAL A 394 35.37 14.15 -2.72
C VAL A 394 33.96 14.20 -3.32
N GLU A 395 33.68 13.36 -4.32
CA GLU A 395 32.35 13.28 -4.92
C GLU A 395 31.30 12.75 -3.93
N LYS A 396 31.66 11.77 -3.10
CA LYS A 396 30.79 11.25 -2.05
C LYS A 396 30.43 12.32 -1.02
N ILE A 397 31.40 13.13 -0.58
CA ILE A 397 31.14 14.26 0.33
C ILE A 397 30.20 15.28 -0.34
N LYS A 398 30.51 15.68 -1.58
CA LYS A 398 29.68 16.64 -2.34
C LYS A 398 28.24 16.13 -2.51
N TYR A 399 28.07 14.83 -2.74
CA TYR A 399 26.75 14.21 -2.82
C TYR A 399 25.98 14.34 -1.50
N LEU A 400 26.61 14.03 -0.37
CA LEU A 400 25.99 14.15 0.95
C LEU A 400 25.65 15.61 1.31
N ASP A 401 26.50 16.57 0.97
CA ASP A 401 26.24 18.00 1.18
C ASP A 401 25.04 18.47 0.33
N ASN A 402 24.97 18.06 -0.93
CA ASN A 402 23.82 18.33 -1.80
C ASN A 402 22.53 17.71 -1.24
N MET A 403 22.62 16.49 -0.71
CA MET A 403 21.49 15.79 -0.11
C MET A 403 20.94 16.54 1.11
N ILE A 404 21.81 17.03 1.98
CA ILE A 404 21.43 17.84 3.15
C ILE A 404 20.85 19.19 2.74
N SER A 405 21.43 19.85 1.72
CA SER A 405 20.90 21.11 1.17
C SER A 405 19.49 20.95 0.58
N LYS A 406 19.28 19.89 -0.20
CA LYS A 406 17.97 19.55 -0.75
C LYS A 406 16.97 19.23 0.36
N PHE A 407 17.36 18.45 1.35
CA PHE A 407 16.47 18.08 2.46
C PHE A 407 16.13 19.26 3.36
N LYS A 408 17.07 20.20 3.59
CA LYS A 408 16.79 21.49 4.24
C LYS A 408 15.65 22.23 3.54
N SER A 409 15.70 22.29 2.21
CA SER A 409 14.65 22.95 1.41
C SER A 409 13.30 22.25 1.56
N GLN A 410 13.27 20.92 1.57
CA GLN A 410 12.07 20.12 1.78
C GLN A 410 11.47 20.31 3.19
N LEU A 411 12.31 20.29 4.24
CA LEU A 411 11.86 20.52 5.62
C LEU A 411 11.31 21.94 5.82
N MET A 412 11.90 22.96 5.19
CA MET A 412 11.37 24.32 5.18
C MET A 412 9.98 24.39 4.51
N ARG A 413 9.77 23.65 3.41
CA ARG A 413 8.44 23.56 2.76
C ARG A 413 7.40 22.94 3.70
N VAL A 414 7.74 21.87 4.43
CA VAL A 414 6.85 21.24 5.43
C VAL A 414 6.51 22.24 6.55
N TYR A 415 7.50 22.96 7.08
CA TYR A 415 7.28 24.01 8.09
C TYR A 415 6.36 25.15 7.60
N ASN A 416 6.53 25.54 6.33
CA ASN A 416 5.70 26.58 5.70
C ASN A 416 4.25 26.14 5.49
N LEU A 417 3.97 24.84 5.55
CA LEU A 417 2.64 24.25 5.56
C LEU A 417 2.09 24.04 6.99
N ASP A 418 2.50 24.91 7.92
CA ASP A 418 2.10 24.97 9.34
C ASP A 418 2.64 23.86 10.25
N ALA A 419 3.46 22.93 9.75
CA ALA A 419 4.07 21.91 10.60
C ALA A 419 4.99 22.53 11.66
N ARG A 420 4.88 22.08 12.92
CA ARG A 420 5.71 22.58 14.04
C ARG A 420 6.42 21.48 14.82
N LYS A 421 5.85 20.29 14.94
CA LYS A 421 6.42 19.20 15.74
C LYS A 421 6.91 18.08 14.83
N ILE A 422 8.19 18.14 14.42
CA ILE A 422 8.71 17.33 13.32
C ILE A 422 9.78 16.37 13.84
N ALA A 423 9.53 15.07 13.76
CA ALA A 423 10.47 14.02 14.10
C ALA A 423 11.08 13.42 12.83
N VAL A 424 12.41 13.47 12.73
CA VAL A 424 13.16 13.01 11.57
C VAL A 424 14.07 11.86 11.97
N THR A 425 13.92 10.74 11.26
CA THR A 425 14.67 9.50 11.46
C THR A 425 15.99 9.57 10.73
N SER A 426 17.08 9.30 11.44
CA SER A 426 18.41 9.20 10.85
C SER A 426 18.54 7.97 9.95
N ALA A 427 19.63 7.87 9.18
CA ALA A 427 19.98 6.61 8.54
C ALA A 427 20.41 5.58 9.60
N ALA A 428 19.96 4.34 9.47
CA ALA A 428 20.40 3.20 10.29
C ALA A 428 21.85 2.79 9.93
N PRO A 429 22.51 1.83 10.61
CA PRO A 429 23.76 1.23 10.15
C PRO A 429 23.54 0.42 8.87
N LEU A 430 23.46 1.11 7.72
CA LEU A 430 23.11 0.53 6.42
C LEU A 430 24.09 -0.55 5.97
N GLY A 431 25.37 -0.46 6.33
CA GLY A 431 26.35 -1.51 6.03
C GLY A 431 26.05 -2.84 6.73
N CYS A 432 25.20 -2.84 7.75
CA CYS A 432 24.82 -4.06 8.48
C CYS A 432 23.59 -4.78 7.88
N ILE A 433 22.89 -4.18 6.92
CA ILE A 433 21.71 -4.82 6.32
C ILE A 433 22.12 -6.01 5.44
N PRO A 434 21.28 -7.05 5.31
CA PRO A 434 21.63 -8.24 4.51
C PRO A 434 22.01 -7.91 3.06
N PHE A 435 21.37 -6.92 2.42
CA PHE A 435 21.69 -6.49 1.06
C PHE A 435 23.15 -6.04 0.91
N GLU A 436 23.65 -5.17 1.78
CA GLU A 436 25.02 -4.66 1.64
C GLU A 436 26.06 -5.74 1.98
N ARG A 437 25.80 -6.57 3.01
CA ARG A 437 26.64 -7.74 3.33
C ARG A 437 26.81 -8.65 2.13
N ASP A 438 25.70 -9.07 1.53
CA ASP A 438 25.74 -9.95 0.38
C ASP A 438 26.30 -9.25 -0.86
N LYS A 439 25.96 -7.99 -1.12
CA LYS A 439 26.47 -7.21 -2.25
C LYS A 439 28.00 -7.14 -2.27
N PHE A 440 28.59 -6.85 -1.11
CA PHE A 440 30.05 -6.75 -0.96
C PHE A 440 30.71 -8.07 -0.58
N SER A 441 29.95 -9.15 -0.40
CA SER A 441 30.43 -10.46 0.06
C SER A 441 31.19 -10.37 1.39
N ILE A 442 30.71 -9.55 2.31
CA ILE A 442 31.27 -9.35 3.65
C ILE A 442 30.30 -9.92 4.68
N ASP A 443 30.80 -10.82 5.53
CA ASP A 443 30.00 -11.46 6.58
C ASP A 443 29.60 -10.50 7.70
N ASP A 444 30.47 -9.54 7.99
CA ASP A 444 30.24 -8.48 8.98
C ASP A 444 29.64 -7.20 8.34
N CYS A 445 29.32 -6.18 9.15
CA CYS A 445 28.85 -4.90 8.66
C CYS A 445 29.88 -4.24 7.73
N VAL A 446 29.43 -3.75 6.58
CA VAL A 446 30.28 -3.09 5.58
C VAL A 446 30.74 -1.71 6.08
N PRO A 447 32.04 -1.49 6.39
CA PRO A 447 32.47 -0.29 7.11
C PRO A 447 32.24 1.02 6.34
N HIS A 448 32.63 1.05 5.06
CA HIS A 448 32.53 2.27 4.24
C HIS A 448 31.07 2.72 4.00
N VAL A 449 30.11 1.80 4.01
CA VAL A 449 28.67 2.14 3.92
C VAL A 449 28.19 2.78 5.23
N ASN A 450 28.63 2.23 6.37
CA ASN A 450 28.33 2.80 7.68
C ASN A 450 29.00 4.18 7.88
N GLU A 451 30.17 4.42 7.31
CA GLU A 451 30.82 5.73 7.31
C GLU A 451 29.98 6.78 6.54
N LEU A 452 29.42 6.43 5.39
CA LEU A 452 28.50 7.30 4.66
C LEU A 452 27.24 7.62 5.48
N ALA A 453 26.64 6.60 6.11
CA ALA A 453 25.47 6.78 6.97
C ALA A 453 25.78 7.70 8.17
N LYS A 454 26.91 7.47 8.85
CA LYS A 454 27.39 8.33 9.95
C LYS A 454 27.63 9.77 9.49
N SER A 455 28.29 9.95 8.35
CA SER A 455 28.60 11.27 7.77
C SER A 455 27.33 12.07 7.43
N TYR A 456 26.31 11.40 6.89
CA TYR A 456 24.98 11.98 6.67
C TYR A 456 24.31 12.35 8.01
N ASN A 457 24.30 11.43 8.97
CA ASN A 457 23.62 11.61 10.25
C ASN A 457 24.17 12.79 11.07
N VAL A 458 25.49 13.01 11.05
CA VAL A 458 26.12 14.19 11.67
C VAL A 458 25.57 15.48 11.08
N ARG A 459 25.53 15.59 9.75
CA ARG A 459 24.99 16.77 9.05
C ARG A 459 23.50 16.96 9.29
N LEU A 460 22.73 15.86 9.28
CA LEU A 460 21.30 15.89 9.58
C LEU A 460 21.05 16.44 10.98
N LYS A 461 21.77 15.95 11.99
CA LYS A 461 21.61 16.44 13.37
C LYS A 461 21.91 17.93 13.51
N ILE A 462 22.94 18.43 12.82
CA ILE A 462 23.27 19.86 12.77
C ILE A 462 22.12 20.64 12.12
N LEU A 463 21.66 20.20 10.94
CA LEU A 463 20.55 20.83 10.21
C LEU A 463 19.28 20.94 11.08
N LEU A 464 18.86 19.87 11.76
CA LEU A 464 17.64 19.91 12.58
C LEU A 464 17.77 20.86 13.78
N SER A 465 18.97 20.95 14.36
CA SER A 465 19.28 21.92 15.41
C SER A 465 19.21 23.36 14.89
N GLU A 466 19.77 23.62 13.71
CA GLU A 466 19.68 24.94 13.05
C GLU A 466 18.24 25.32 12.72
N LEU A 467 17.45 24.39 12.17
CA LEU A 467 16.05 24.65 11.84
C LEU A 467 15.23 24.96 13.09
N THR A 468 15.41 24.20 14.17
CA THR A 468 14.72 24.47 15.45
C THR A 468 15.04 25.87 16.00
N LYS A 469 16.30 26.33 15.86
CA LYS A 469 16.71 27.67 16.32
C LYS A 469 16.12 28.81 15.49
N HIS A 470 16.00 28.63 14.17
CA HIS A 470 15.63 29.71 13.26
C HIS A 470 14.15 29.71 12.84
N LEU A 471 13.44 28.60 13.01
CA LEU A 471 12.04 28.47 12.62
C LEU A 471 11.12 28.58 13.85
N ALA A 472 10.54 29.76 14.01
CA ALA A 472 9.76 30.13 15.20
C ALA A 472 8.63 29.14 15.53
N GLY A 473 8.63 28.70 16.78
CA GLY A 473 7.62 27.79 17.33
C GLY A 473 7.71 26.35 16.80
N SER A 474 8.76 26.00 16.05
CA SER A 474 8.99 24.62 15.61
C SER A 474 9.97 23.90 16.52
N ILE A 475 9.82 22.58 16.60
CA ILE A 475 10.72 21.67 17.26
C ILE A 475 11.02 20.55 16.27
N PHE A 476 12.28 20.43 15.87
CA PHE A 476 12.77 19.30 15.11
C PHE A 476 13.48 18.32 16.04
N ILE A 477 13.07 17.06 15.98
CA ILE A 477 13.65 15.97 16.76
C ILE A 477 14.45 15.06 15.85
N TYR A 478 15.66 14.74 16.28
CA TYR A 478 16.52 13.74 15.67
C TYR A 478 16.27 12.38 16.32
N MET A 479 15.67 11.45 15.58
CA MET A 479 15.50 10.06 15.98
C MET A 479 16.73 9.26 15.52
N ASN A 480 17.55 8.83 16.47
CA ASN A 480 18.84 8.19 16.23
C ASN A 480 18.67 6.69 15.95
N SER A 481 18.13 6.37 14.78
CA SER A 481 17.97 4.99 14.32
C SER A 481 19.31 4.26 14.19
N TYR A 482 20.41 4.99 13.94
CA TYR A 482 21.75 4.41 13.86
C TYR A 482 22.12 3.73 15.18
N THR A 483 22.17 4.51 16.27
CA THR A 483 22.53 3.99 17.59
C THR A 483 21.50 2.98 18.10
N THR A 484 20.22 3.18 17.79
CA THR A 484 19.16 2.26 18.22
C THR A 484 19.31 0.87 17.58
N LEU A 485 19.50 0.80 16.26
CA LEU A 485 19.69 -0.49 15.60
C LEU A 485 21.06 -1.09 15.92
N GLU A 486 22.11 -0.28 16.06
CA GLU A 486 23.43 -0.76 16.49
C GLU A 486 23.37 -1.45 17.85
N ASP A 487 22.67 -0.87 18.84
CA ASP A 487 22.44 -1.50 20.14
C ASP A 487 21.69 -2.83 20.01
N VAL A 488 20.62 -2.87 19.20
CA VAL A 488 19.87 -4.12 18.94
C VAL A 488 20.76 -5.17 18.28
N LEU A 489 21.62 -4.80 17.33
CA LEU A 489 22.52 -5.73 16.64
C LEU A 489 23.61 -6.28 17.56
N GLN A 490 24.19 -5.44 18.42
CA GLN A 490 25.21 -5.86 19.38
C GLN A 490 24.64 -6.73 20.50
N ASN A 491 23.40 -6.43 20.93
CA ASN A 491 22.75 -7.05 22.07
C ASN A 491 21.56 -7.94 21.68
N TYR A 492 21.49 -8.43 20.44
CA TYR A 492 20.29 -9.06 19.88
C TYR A 492 19.72 -10.21 20.73
N LYS A 493 20.59 -10.99 21.39
CA LYS A 493 20.19 -12.08 22.28
C LYS A 493 19.44 -11.58 23.53
N SER A 494 19.84 -10.45 24.12
CA SER A 494 19.13 -9.87 25.28
C SER A 494 17.76 -9.32 24.89
N TYR A 495 17.63 -8.84 23.65
CA TYR A 495 16.35 -8.50 23.03
C TYR A 495 15.53 -9.73 22.58
N GLY A 496 16.04 -10.94 22.79
CA GLY A 496 15.37 -12.21 22.49
C GLY A 496 15.35 -12.56 20.99
N PHE A 497 16.28 -12.04 20.21
CA PHE A 497 16.53 -12.49 18.84
C PHE A 497 17.55 -13.64 18.85
N MET A 498 17.53 -14.47 17.81
CA MET A 498 18.51 -15.52 17.56
C MET A 498 19.37 -15.24 16.33
N ASN A 499 18.90 -14.41 15.41
CA ASN A 499 19.65 -14.01 14.23
C ASN A 499 19.59 -12.48 14.04
N ALA A 500 20.76 -11.87 13.85
CA ALA A 500 20.91 -10.43 13.68
C ALA A 500 21.56 -10.03 12.35
N ASP A 501 21.91 -10.97 11.49
CA ASP A 501 22.73 -10.73 10.29
C ASP A 501 22.06 -11.19 8.99
N SER A 502 20.97 -11.96 9.07
CA SER A 502 20.33 -12.60 7.93
C SER A 502 18.85 -12.27 7.87
N ALA A 503 18.30 -12.25 6.66
CA ALA A 503 16.89 -11.99 6.41
C ALA A 503 16.03 -13.23 6.71
N CYS A 504 14.87 -13.01 7.35
CA CYS A 504 13.85 -14.05 7.52
C CYS A 504 13.22 -14.46 6.19
N CYS A 505 12.85 -13.50 5.35
CA CYS A 505 12.40 -13.69 3.97
C CYS A 505 13.59 -13.57 3.04
N ARG A 506 14.06 -14.71 2.51
CA ARG A 506 15.26 -14.76 1.67
C ARG A 506 15.05 -15.62 0.44
N VAL A 507 15.62 -15.18 -0.67
CA VAL A 507 15.66 -15.96 -1.92
C VAL A 507 17.07 -16.51 -2.13
N TYR A 508 18.05 -15.61 -2.13
CA TYR A 508 19.42 -15.88 -2.54
C TYR A 508 20.41 -14.99 -1.77
N GLY A 509 21.68 -15.43 -1.71
CA GLY A 509 22.73 -14.79 -0.91
C GLY A 509 22.90 -15.42 0.46
N LYS A 510 24.09 -15.24 1.06
CA LYS A 510 24.45 -15.85 2.35
C LYS A 510 23.58 -15.30 3.47
N HIS A 511 23.38 -13.99 3.45
CA HIS A 511 22.52 -13.26 4.38
C HIS A 511 21.07 -13.13 3.87
N GLY A 512 20.80 -13.52 2.63
CA GLY A 512 19.48 -13.44 2.01
C GLY A 512 19.17 -12.08 1.37
N GLY A 513 20.21 -11.29 1.12
CA GLY A 513 20.13 -9.92 0.63
C GLY A 513 20.33 -9.74 -0.87
N LYS A 514 20.68 -10.77 -1.65
CA LYS A 514 20.94 -10.61 -3.11
C LYS A 514 19.69 -10.32 -3.93
N LEU A 515 18.51 -10.72 -3.45
CA LEU A 515 17.24 -10.50 -4.13
C LEU A 515 16.18 -10.06 -3.13
N PRO A 516 15.27 -9.13 -3.51
CA PRO A 516 14.14 -8.75 -2.68
C PRO A 516 13.26 -9.94 -2.28
N CYS A 517 12.49 -9.78 -1.20
CA CYS A 517 11.49 -10.74 -0.78
C CYS A 517 10.38 -10.83 -1.84
N ILE A 518 10.33 -11.95 -2.57
CA ILE A 518 9.36 -12.23 -3.65
C ILE A 518 8.59 -13.53 -3.34
N PHE A 519 7.57 -13.86 -4.14
CA PHE A 519 6.68 -15.00 -3.88
C PHE A 519 7.38 -16.37 -3.74
N TYR A 520 8.56 -16.56 -4.35
CA TYR A 520 9.35 -17.79 -4.23
C TYR A 520 10.39 -17.75 -3.10
N ALA A 521 10.39 -16.71 -2.27
CA ALA A 521 11.30 -16.60 -1.14
C ALA A 521 11.01 -17.66 -0.07
N ARG A 522 12.06 -18.18 0.54
CA ARG A 522 11.95 -18.97 1.77
C ARG A 522 11.75 -18.01 2.93
N VAL A 523 10.65 -18.19 3.66
CA VAL A 523 10.34 -17.41 4.86
C VAL A 523 10.67 -18.25 6.09
N CYS A 524 11.37 -17.67 7.05
CA CYS A 524 11.70 -18.32 8.30
C CYS A 524 10.43 -18.68 9.10
N PRO A 525 10.42 -19.78 9.87
CA PRO A 525 9.23 -20.22 10.60
C PRO A 525 8.85 -19.27 11.74
N ASN A 526 9.83 -18.56 12.32
CA ASN A 526 9.58 -17.61 13.40
C ASN A 526 10.32 -16.28 13.19
N ARG A 527 9.62 -15.30 12.60
CA ARG A 527 10.15 -13.96 12.37
C ARG A 527 10.52 -13.19 13.65
N THR A 528 9.99 -13.56 14.82
CA THR A 528 10.33 -12.86 16.08
C THR A 528 11.75 -13.20 16.58
N GLN A 529 12.42 -14.16 15.95
CA GLN A 529 13.80 -14.53 16.23
C GLN A 529 14.80 -13.81 15.32
N TYR A 530 14.35 -13.04 14.33
CA TYR A 530 15.20 -12.34 13.37
C TYR A 530 15.12 -10.83 13.55
N VAL A 531 16.27 -10.15 13.47
CA VAL A 531 16.30 -8.68 13.41
C VAL A 531 15.80 -8.18 12.05
N PHE A 532 16.15 -8.86 10.94
CA PHE A 532 15.79 -8.45 9.58
C PHE A 532 14.66 -9.29 8.98
N TRP A 533 13.67 -8.61 8.40
CA TRP A 533 12.57 -9.23 7.65
C TRP A 533 13.06 -9.67 6.27
N ASP A 534 13.63 -8.73 5.51
CA ASP A 534 14.10 -8.97 4.15
C ASP A 534 15.52 -8.40 3.97
N ALA A 535 15.94 -8.21 2.71
CA ALA A 535 17.25 -7.68 2.34
C ALA A 535 17.57 -6.29 2.95
N TYR A 536 16.56 -5.52 3.32
CA TYR A 536 16.69 -4.11 3.73
C TYR A 536 16.03 -3.83 5.09
N HIS A 537 14.87 -4.41 5.36
CA HIS A 537 13.97 -3.96 6.40
C HIS A 537 14.09 -4.79 7.69
N PRO A 538 14.00 -4.14 8.85
CA PRO A 538 13.87 -4.84 10.13
C PRO A 538 12.52 -5.59 10.24
N THR A 539 12.47 -6.60 11.11
CA THR A 539 11.20 -7.27 11.45
C THR A 539 10.32 -6.36 12.32
N GLU A 540 9.03 -6.70 12.38
CA GLU A 540 8.06 -6.09 13.28
C GLU A 540 8.56 -5.98 14.73
N LYS A 541 9.23 -7.01 15.26
CA LYS A 541 9.77 -7.00 16.62
C LYS A 541 10.92 -6.00 16.78
N ALA A 542 11.82 -5.92 15.80
CA ALA A 542 12.88 -4.92 15.82
C ALA A 542 12.30 -3.51 15.73
N ASN A 543 11.36 -3.30 14.81
CA ASN A 543 10.58 -2.07 14.67
C ASN A 543 9.88 -1.65 15.97
N PHE A 544 9.31 -2.60 16.73
CA PHE A 544 8.71 -2.34 18.04
C PHE A 544 9.74 -1.76 19.03
N ILE A 545 10.92 -2.36 19.10
CA ILE A 545 11.99 -1.91 20.00
C ILE A 545 12.44 -0.51 19.60
N LEU A 546 12.67 -0.27 18.31
CA LEU A 546 13.06 1.03 17.79
C LEU A 546 12.04 2.13 18.14
N ALA A 547 10.74 1.84 17.96
CA ALA A 547 9.67 2.77 18.33
C ALA A 547 9.64 3.05 19.84
N LYS A 548 9.88 2.05 20.69
CA LYS A 548 9.95 2.24 22.15
C LYS A 548 11.08 3.19 22.56
N HIS A 549 12.25 3.06 21.94
CA HIS A 549 13.35 4.01 22.16
C HIS A 549 13.02 5.42 21.69
N ALA A 550 12.25 5.57 20.60
CA ALA A 550 11.79 6.89 20.17
C ALA A 550 10.76 7.51 21.14
N LEU A 551 9.86 6.70 21.69
CA LEU A 551 8.81 7.18 22.60
C LEU A 551 9.33 7.67 23.93
N ASP A 552 10.16 6.83 24.55
CA ASP A 552 10.48 6.93 25.98
C ASP A 552 12.00 6.90 26.23
N GLY A 553 12.80 6.69 25.18
CA GLY A 553 14.24 6.56 25.29
C GLY A 553 14.95 7.84 25.70
N SER A 554 16.19 7.65 26.16
CA SER A 554 17.08 8.74 26.55
C SER A 554 17.55 9.56 25.34
N ARG A 555 18.25 10.67 25.63
CA ARG A 555 18.85 11.57 24.62
C ARG A 555 19.83 10.90 23.64
N GLN A 556 20.31 9.70 23.98
CA GLN A 556 21.13 8.89 23.10
C GLN A 556 20.36 8.40 21.87
N TYR A 557 19.09 8.01 22.07
CA TYR A 557 18.24 7.42 21.04
C TYR A 557 17.35 8.45 20.35
N ILE A 558 17.00 9.52 21.05
CA ILE A 558 16.14 10.59 20.51
C ILE A 558 16.47 11.93 21.16
N SER A 559 16.64 12.99 20.37
CA SER A 559 17.13 14.28 20.87
C SER A 559 16.42 15.45 20.18
N PRO A 560 16.15 16.58 20.88
CA PRO A 560 16.53 16.88 22.28
C PRO A 560 15.57 16.33 23.35
N ILE A 561 14.37 15.93 22.94
CA ILE A 561 13.30 15.38 23.77
C ILE A 561 12.75 14.13 23.08
N ASN A 562 12.00 13.30 23.78
CA ASN A 562 11.37 12.11 23.19
C ASN A 562 9.99 12.42 22.56
N ILE A 563 9.38 11.46 21.87
CA ILE A 563 8.10 11.69 21.16
C ILE A 563 6.96 12.06 22.12
N ARG A 564 6.93 11.48 23.33
CA ARG A 564 5.91 11.86 24.33
C ARG A 564 6.08 13.31 24.78
N GLN A 565 7.32 13.75 25.01
CA GLN A 565 7.61 15.13 25.37
C GLN A 565 7.24 16.09 24.23
N LEU A 566 7.50 15.72 22.98
CA LEU A 566 7.09 16.49 21.79
C LEU A 566 5.57 16.63 21.67
N ALA A 567 4.84 15.54 21.90
CA ALA A 567 3.37 15.58 21.88
C ALA A 567 2.81 16.63 22.86
N ASN A 568 3.47 16.79 24.00
CA ASN A 568 3.05 17.70 25.08
C ASN A 568 3.59 19.13 24.99
N SER A 569 4.52 19.42 24.08
CA SER A 569 5.16 20.74 23.95
C SER A 569 4.24 21.82 23.39
#